data_AF-A0A1Z3M0U9-F1
#
_entry.id   AF-A0A1Z3M0U9-F1
#
_cell.length_a   1.000
_cell.length_b   1.000
_cell.length_c   1.000
_cell.angle_alpha   90.00
_cell.angle_beta   90.00
_cell.angle_gamma   90.00
#
_symmetry.space_group_name_H-M   'P 1'
#
loop_
_entity.id
_entity.type
_entity.pdbx_description
1 polymer ?
#
loop_
_entity_poly.entity_id
_entity_poly.type
_entity_poly.pdbx_seq_one_letter_code
_entity_poly.pdbx_strand_id
1 'polypeptide(L)'
;MSTSTPGFVGQRLVEARRARGMSATDLAGIIGVSVQSVSKYENGHQTPKLEIFHTIASTLNVPRAYFLRPIVQADSRPVFWRARLSAPPVHRERAAVRLEWMKEVVDYSSEFFDFPQLDIPKVSLCEPESIDTDYLRSVAAEVRAHWGIRPGPMPDVIEKLESSGILVSRIHVGAEKLDAFSQWSDRFNQPFIMLSRDKASAARQRFDALHELAHIVLHKDVPERRLNDRAFYNMLEKQADTLAAFMLLPEREFSDELFTVSLDGFLMLKERWGASVGAMIMRCRSMDILSEDGARSMWINYNRRGWRTGEPLDGKIEKERPYMLRRSFEKLMESGVQSASDIMTALPFPAADLEEIADLEAGTLMGAADVRPEPVFKVPLRTDESAKVVSLFRDR
;
A
#
# COMPACT_ATOMS: atom_id res chain seq x y z
N MET A 1 -10.73 -32.51 -33.73
CA MET A 1 -11.23 -32.79 -32.37
C MET A 1 -11.20 -31.49 -31.59
N SER A 2 -12.30 -31.09 -30.95
CA SER A 2 -12.34 -29.84 -30.18
C SER A 2 -11.57 -30.04 -28.88
N THR A 3 -10.29 -29.70 -28.86
CA THR A 3 -9.45 -29.71 -27.66
C THR A 3 -9.90 -28.57 -26.74
N SER A 4 -10.80 -28.90 -25.82
CA SER A 4 -11.07 -28.08 -24.63
C SER A 4 -9.79 -27.93 -23.81
N THR A 5 -9.78 -26.99 -22.86
CA THR A 5 -8.65 -26.77 -21.94
C THR A 5 -9.05 -27.33 -20.57
N PRO A 6 -8.74 -28.59 -20.23
CA PRO A 6 -9.08 -29.17 -18.93
C PRO A 6 -8.42 -28.39 -17.80
N GLY A 7 -9.12 -28.21 -16.69
CA GLY A 7 -8.60 -27.50 -15.51
C GLY A 7 -8.68 -25.97 -15.58
N PHE A 8 -9.27 -25.38 -16.62
CA PHE A 8 -9.50 -23.93 -16.68
C PHE A 8 -10.45 -23.46 -15.57
N VAL A 9 -10.00 -22.54 -14.74
CA VAL A 9 -10.74 -21.97 -13.62
C VAL A 9 -11.37 -20.64 -14.04
N GLY A 10 -12.68 -20.65 -14.25
CA GLY A 10 -13.44 -19.48 -14.70
C GLY A 10 -13.30 -18.25 -13.81
N GLN A 11 -13.19 -18.43 -12.50
CA GLN A 11 -13.04 -17.29 -11.58
C GLN A 11 -11.69 -16.58 -11.74
N ARG A 12 -10.61 -17.28 -12.14
CA ARG A 12 -9.33 -16.66 -12.49
C ARG A 12 -9.46 -15.77 -13.73
N LEU A 13 -10.34 -16.12 -14.68
CA LEU A 13 -10.67 -15.24 -15.79
C LEU A 13 -11.32 -13.94 -15.32
N VAL A 14 -12.25 -14.02 -14.36
CA VAL A 14 -12.89 -12.85 -13.76
C VAL A 14 -11.85 -11.94 -13.10
N GLU A 15 -10.95 -12.51 -12.28
CA GLU A 15 -9.87 -11.78 -11.63
C GLU A 15 -8.95 -11.09 -12.64
N ALA A 16 -8.38 -11.84 -13.60
CA ALA A 16 -7.47 -11.29 -14.60
C ALA A 16 -8.14 -10.18 -15.42
N ARG A 17 -9.40 -10.35 -15.83
CA ARG A 17 -10.14 -9.35 -16.58
C ARG A 17 -10.35 -8.07 -15.76
N ARG A 18 -10.77 -8.20 -14.50
CA ARG A 18 -10.96 -7.07 -13.57
C ARG A 18 -9.65 -6.36 -13.23
N ALA A 19 -8.53 -7.09 -13.07
CA ALA A 19 -7.20 -6.53 -12.87
C ALA A 19 -6.75 -5.63 -14.04
N ARG A 20 -7.29 -5.86 -15.24
CA ARG A 20 -7.09 -5.02 -16.44
C ARG A 20 -8.17 -3.96 -16.64
N GLY A 21 -9.15 -3.87 -15.74
CA GLY A 21 -10.26 -2.90 -15.84
C GLY A 21 -11.20 -3.15 -17.01
N MET A 22 -11.24 -4.37 -17.54
CA MET A 22 -12.07 -4.73 -18.70
C MET A 22 -13.43 -5.25 -18.25
N SER A 23 -14.51 -4.90 -18.96
CA SER A 23 -15.81 -5.57 -18.82
C SER A 23 -15.83 -6.90 -19.60
N ALA A 24 -16.79 -7.78 -19.30
CA ALA A 24 -16.98 -9.01 -20.07
C ALA A 24 -17.26 -8.73 -21.56
N THR A 25 -17.92 -7.60 -21.84
CA THR A 25 -18.17 -7.12 -23.21
C THR A 25 -16.88 -6.72 -23.91
N ASP A 26 -16.00 -5.98 -23.22
CA ASP A 26 -14.71 -5.56 -23.78
C ASP A 26 -13.85 -6.77 -24.14
N LEU A 27 -13.74 -7.73 -23.21
CA LEU A 27 -12.98 -8.95 -23.45
C LEU A 27 -13.55 -9.76 -24.61
N ALA A 28 -14.88 -9.94 -24.67
CA ALA A 28 -15.55 -10.66 -25.73
C ALA A 28 -15.27 -10.07 -27.11
N GLY A 29 -15.32 -8.73 -27.23
CA GLY A 29 -14.98 -8.01 -28.46
C GLY A 29 -13.53 -8.23 -28.89
N ILE A 30 -12.58 -8.19 -27.96
CA ILE A 30 -11.15 -8.36 -28.26
C ILE A 30 -10.82 -9.80 -28.68
N ILE A 31 -11.38 -10.81 -27.99
CA ILE A 31 -11.07 -12.22 -28.29
C ILE A 31 -11.96 -12.82 -29.38
N GLY A 32 -12.89 -12.04 -29.95
CA GLY A 32 -13.74 -12.45 -31.07
C GLY A 32 -14.80 -13.50 -30.72
N VAL A 33 -15.37 -13.47 -29.51
CA VAL A 33 -16.44 -14.38 -29.07
C VAL A 33 -17.66 -13.62 -28.56
N SER A 34 -18.78 -14.31 -28.34
CA SER A 34 -19.95 -13.66 -27.73
C SER A 34 -19.75 -13.39 -26.24
N VAL A 35 -20.38 -12.33 -25.72
CA VAL A 35 -20.40 -12.03 -24.27
C VAL A 35 -20.94 -13.21 -23.46
N GLN A 36 -21.93 -13.93 -24.01
CA GLN A 36 -22.46 -15.17 -23.42
C GLN A 36 -21.39 -16.26 -23.28
N SER A 37 -20.47 -16.37 -24.24
CA SER A 37 -19.37 -17.34 -24.16
C SER A 37 -18.41 -16.97 -23.04
N VAL A 38 -18.04 -15.69 -22.91
CA VAL A 38 -17.21 -15.19 -21.79
C VAL A 38 -17.89 -15.50 -20.46
N SER A 39 -19.18 -15.21 -20.32
CA SER A 39 -19.92 -15.52 -19.10
C SER A 39 -19.95 -17.02 -18.77
N LYS A 40 -20.09 -17.89 -19.78
CA LYS A 40 -19.99 -19.35 -19.59
C LYS A 40 -18.59 -19.78 -19.15
N TYR A 41 -17.54 -19.13 -19.66
CA TYR A 41 -16.16 -19.37 -19.23
C TYR A 41 -15.96 -18.95 -17.77
N GLU A 42 -16.36 -17.74 -17.41
CA GLU A 42 -16.24 -17.18 -16.06
C GLU A 42 -16.96 -18.01 -15.00
N ASN A 43 -18.16 -18.49 -15.34
CA ASN A 43 -18.98 -19.31 -14.44
C ASN A 43 -18.65 -20.81 -14.53
N GLY A 44 -17.58 -21.22 -15.23
CA GLY A 44 -17.15 -22.61 -15.33
C GLY A 44 -18.09 -23.57 -16.08
N HIS A 45 -19.13 -23.06 -16.74
CA HIS A 45 -20.08 -23.88 -17.51
C HIS A 45 -19.49 -24.36 -18.84
N GLN A 46 -18.45 -23.68 -19.33
CA GLN A 46 -17.74 -24.03 -20.55
C GLN A 46 -16.27 -23.67 -20.38
N THR A 47 -15.36 -24.46 -20.97
CA THR A 47 -13.94 -24.09 -21.07
C THR A 47 -13.64 -23.52 -22.46
N PRO A 48 -12.77 -22.50 -22.60
CA PRO A 48 -12.35 -22.02 -23.89
C PRO A 48 -11.59 -23.10 -24.68
N LYS A 49 -11.74 -23.07 -26.01
CA LYS A 49 -10.87 -23.84 -26.92
C LYS A 49 -9.43 -23.31 -26.81
N LEU A 50 -8.45 -24.15 -27.13
CA LEU A 50 -7.02 -23.82 -26.98
C LEU A 50 -6.62 -22.50 -27.64
N GLU A 51 -7.11 -22.24 -28.86
CA GLU A 51 -6.85 -20.98 -29.58
C GLU A 51 -7.38 -19.76 -28.82
N ILE A 52 -8.64 -19.81 -28.38
CA ILE A 52 -9.26 -18.73 -27.58
C ILE A 52 -8.55 -18.58 -26.23
N PHE A 53 -8.13 -19.68 -25.60
CA PHE A 53 -7.38 -19.64 -24.35
C PHE A 53 -6.04 -18.92 -24.51
N HIS A 54 -5.32 -19.16 -25.61
CA HIS A 54 -4.10 -18.41 -25.93
C HIS A 54 -4.36 -16.93 -26.11
N THR A 55 -5.42 -16.57 -26.85
CA THR A 55 -5.83 -15.17 -27.04
C THR A 55 -6.21 -14.50 -25.72
N ILE A 56 -6.93 -15.20 -24.83
CA ILE A 56 -7.27 -14.68 -23.49
C ILE A 56 -5.99 -14.36 -22.70
N ALA A 57 -5.05 -15.31 -22.63
CA ALA A 57 -3.81 -15.12 -21.88
C ALA A 57 -2.95 -13.97 -22.42
N SER A 58 -2.83 -13.85 -23.75
CA SER A 58 -2.09 -12.75 -24.38
C SER A 58 -2.77 -11.39 -24.20
N THR A 59 -4.10 -11.32 -24.39
CA THR A 59 -4.88 -10.08 -24.26
C THR A 59 -4.85 -9.52 -22.85
N LEU A 60 -4.97 -10.41 -21.85
CA LEU A 60 -4.91 -10.00 -20.45
C LEU A 60 -3.48 -9.84 -19.96
N ASN A 61 -2.47 -10.21 -20.76
CA ASN A 61 -1.07 -10.28 -20.36
C ASN A 61 -0.91 -11.02 -19.02
N VAL A 62 -1.43 -12.25 -18.97
CA VAL A 62 -1.38 -13.13 -17.79
C VAL A 62 -0.89 -14.52 -18.21
N PRO A 63 0.07 -15.14 -17.50
CA PRO A 63 0.55 -16.48 -17.82
C PRO A 63 -0.59 -17.51 -17.86
N ARG A 64 -0.51 -18.45 -18.81
CA ARG A 64 -1.55 -19.50 -18.97
C ARG A 64 -1.76 -20.31 -17.69
N ALA A 65 -0.67 -20.58 -16.96
CA ALA A 65 -0.70 -21.34 -15.71
C ALA A 65 -1.59 -20.68 -14.64
N TYR A 66 -1.74 -19.35 -14.64
CA TYR A 66 -2.64 -18.63 -13.73
C TYR A 66 -4.08 -19.13 -13.81
N PHE A 67 -4.59 -19.32 -15.03
CA PHE A 67 -5.97 -19.75 -15.26
C PHE A 67 -6.22 -21.21 -14.87
N LEU A 68 -5.19 -21.96 -14.50
CA LEU A 68 -5.28 -23.34 -14.04
C LEU A 68 -5.13 -23.44 -12.51
N ARG A 69 -4.80 -22.34 -11.83
CA ARG A 69 -4.67 -22.32 -10.36
C ARG A 69 -6.03 -22.25 -9.69
N PRO A 70 -6.22 -22.97 -8.56
CA PRO A 70 -7.42 -22.82 -7.75
C PRO A 70 -7.55 -21.37 -7.27
N ILE A 71 -8.78 -20.90 -7.09
CA ILE A 71 -9.00 -19.61 -6.45
C ILE A 71 -8.84 -19.76 -4.94
N VAL A 72 -8.33 -18.71 -4.31
CA VAL A 72 -8.35 -18.57 -2.85
C VAL A 72 -9.66 -17.89 -2.46
N GLN A 73 -10.31 -18.35 -1.40
CA GLN A 73 -11.51 -17.67 -0.90
C GLN A 73 -11.14 -16.30 -0.34
N ALA A 74 -11.80 -15.25 -0.84
CA ALA A 74 -11.62 -13.89 -0.36
C ALA A 74 -12.13 -13.72 1.07
N ASP A 75 -11.55 -12.78 1.80
CA ASP A 75 -12.01 -12.40 3.14
C ASP A 75 -13.42 -11.80 3.11
N SER A 76 -14.19 -12.06 4.17
CA SER A 76 -15.56 -11.52 4.31
C SER A 76 -15.62 -10.10 4.87
N ARG A 77 -14.52 -9.63 5.48
CA ARG A 77 -14.43 -8.27 6.04
C ARG A 77 -14.38 -7.20 4.94
N PRO A 78 -14.96 -6.01 5.17
CA PRO A 78 -14.95 -4.95 4.19
C PRO A 78 -13.54 -4.43 3.93
N VAL A 79 -13.30 -4.04 2.68
CA VAL A 79 -12.18 -3.16 2.32
C VAL A 79 -12.58 -1.71 2.64
N PHE A 80 -11.77 -1.05 3.45
CA PHE A 80 -11.85 0.39 3.70
C PHE A 80 -11.09 1.10 2.59
N TRP A 81 -11.78 1.97 1.86
CA TRP A 81 -11.20 2.70 0.74
C TRP A 81 -11.16 4.16 1.14
N ARG A 82 -10.01 4.81 1.08
CA ARG A 82 -10.00 6.28 1.17
C ARG A 82 -10.79 6.86 0.00
N ALA A 83 -11.80 7.67 0.32
CA ALA A 83 -12.73 8.22 -0.66
C ALA A 83 -13.58 7.19 -1.46
N ARG A 84 -14.03 6.10 -0.81
CA ARG A 84 -14.90 5.02 -1.34
C ARG A 84 -16.00 5.49 -2.28
N LEU A 85 -16.67 6.60 -1.92
CA LEU A 85 -17.85 7.12 -2.62
C LEU A 85 -17.54 7.90 -3.91
N SER A 86 -16.28 8.27 -4.14
CA SER A 86 -15.88 9.15 -5.26
C SER A 86 -15.08 8.44 -6.35
N ALA A 87 -14.53 7.26 -6.06
CA ALA A 87 -13.73 6.46 -6.99
C ALA A 87 -14.63 5.63 -7.94
N PRO A 88 -14.39 5.66 -9.27
CA PRO A 88 -15.15 4.85 -10.21
C PRO A 88 -15.07 3.35 -9.87
N PRO A 89 -16.17 2.57 -10.03
CA PRO A 89 -16.21 1.16 -9.65
C PRO A 89 -15.10 0.31 -10.25
N VAL A 90 -14.75 0.55 -11.52
CA VAL A 90 -13.70 -0.20 -12.24
C VAL A 90 -12.34 -0.12 -11.54
N HIS A 91 -11.96 1.06 -11.02
CA HIS A 91 -10.68 1.21 -10.31
C HIS A 91 -10.69 0.50 -8.95
N ARG A 92 -11.84 0.50 -8.26
CA ARG A 92 -12.00 -0.24 -7.00
C ARG A 92 -11.94 -1.75 -7.24
N GLU A 93 -12.58 -2.26 -8.29
CA GLU A 93 -12.49 -3.68 -8.66
C GLU A 93 -11.05 -4.09 -9.01
N ARG A 94 -10.35 -3.27 -9.80
CA ARG A 94 -8.94 -3.52 -10.14
C ARG A 94 -8.07 -3.57 -8.89
N ALA A 95 -8.21 -2.59 -8.00
CA ALA A 95 -7.46 -2.51 -6.76
C ALA A 95 -7.77 -3.68 -5.80
N ALA A 96 -9.03 -4.12 -5.73
CA ALA A 96 -9.44 -5.27 -4.92
C ALA A 96 -8.80 -6.57 -5.41
N VAL A 97 -8.74 -6.80 -6.73
CA VAL A 97 -8.03 -7.98 -7.28
C VAL A 97 -6.54 -7.93 -6.94
N ARG A 98 -5.90 -6.74 -7.02
CA ARG A 98 -4.49 -6.59 -6.65
C ARG A 98 -4.22 -6.87 -5.16
N LEU A 99 -5.17 -6.58 -4.29
CA LEU A 99 -5.09 -6.96 -2.87
C LEU A 99 -5.16 -8.47 -2.68
N GLU A 100 -6.04 -9.16 -3.40
CA GLU A 100 -6.08 -10.63 -3.35
C GLU A 100 -4.78 -11.25 -3.90
N TRP A 101 -4.19 -10.67 -4.95
CA TRP A 101 -2.87 -11.09 -5.43
C TRP A 101 -1.77 -10.84 -4.38
N MET A 102 -1.80 -9.71 -3.66
CA MET A 102 -0.89 -9.46 -2.55
C MET A 102 -1.01 -10.53 -1.46
N LYS A 103 -2.22 -10.97 -1.13
CA LYS A 103 -2.43 -12.06 -0.15
C LYS A 103 -1.82 -13.38 -0.62
N GLU A 104 -1.98 -13.74 -1.90
CA GLU A 104 -1.32 -14.93 -2.46
C GLU A 104 0.21 -14.80 -2.47
N VAL A 105 0.76 -13.60 -2.66
CA VAL A 105 2.19 -13.33 -2.55
C VAL A 105 2.68 -13.52 -1.11
N VAL A 106 1.89 -13.08 -0.13
CA VAL A 106 2.17 -13.26 1.30
C VAL A 106 2.09 -14.73 1.69
N ASP A 107 1.09 -15.48 1.22
CA ASP A 107 1.01 -16.93 1.43
C ASP A 107 2.28 -17.64 1.00
N TYR A 108 2.70 -17.41 -0.26
CA TYR A 108 3.91 -18.01 -0.81
C TYR A 108 5.15 -17.62 0.02
N SER A 109 5.27 -16.35 0.40
CA SER A 109 6.39 -15.88 1.21
C SER A 109 6.38 -16.50 2.62
N SER A 110 5.20 -16.80 3.17
CA SER A 110 5.02 -17.39 4.50
C SER A 110 5.46 -18.86 4.55
N GLU A 111 5.65 -19.52 3.41
CA GLU A 111 6.27 -20.86 3.35
C GLU A 111 7.77 -20.83 3.72
N PHE A 112 8.40 -19.64 3.63
CA PHE A 112 9.84 -19.47 3.83
C PHE A 112 10.20 -18.55 5.00
N PHE A 113 9.30 -17.63 5.39
CA PHE A 113 9.57 -16.62 6.39
C PHE A 113 8.40 -16.46 7.38
N ASP A 114 8.74 -16.19 8.64
CA ASP A 114 7.78 -15.69 9.62
C ASP A 114 7.64 -14.17 9.49
N PHE A 115 6.42 -13.70 9.25
CA PHE A 115 6.11 -12.27 9.29
C PHE A 115 5.88 -11.80 10.74
N PRO A 116 6.18 -10.52 11.06
CA PRO A 116 5.93 -9.98 12.39
C PRO A 116 4.48 -10.18 12.82
N GLN A 117 4.28 -10.65 14.05
CA GLN A 117 2.94 -10.75 14.62
C GLN A 117 2.34 -9.35 14.82
N LEU A 118 1.02 -9.27 14.77
CA LEU A 118 0.32 -8.00 14.94
C LEU A 118 0.55 -7.43 16.34
N ASP A 119 1.13 -6.23 16.39
CA ASP A 119 1.48 -5.51 17.61
C ASP A 119 0.92 -4.08 17.57
N ILE A 120 -0.39 -3.98 17.80
CA ILE A 120 -1.11 -2.71 17.95
C ILE A 120 -1.79 -2.67 19.32
N PRO A 121 -1.92 -1.49 19.96
CA PRO A 121 -2.56 -1.40 21.26
C PRO A 121 -4.02 -1.85 21.18
N LYS A 122 -4.48 -2.51 22.25
CA LYS A 122 -5.89 -2.85 22.42
C LYS A 122 -6.63 -1.63 22.95
N VAL A 123 -6.98 -0.73 22.04
CA VAL A 123 -7.83 0.42 22.37
C VAL A 123 -9.22 -0.07 22.78
N SER A 124 -9.84 0.58 23.77
CA SER A 124 -11.20 0.23 24.20
C SER A 124 -12.17 0.53 23.07
N LEU A 125 -12.68 -0.50 22.40
CA LEU A 125 -13.56 -0.30 21.25
C LEU A 125 -14.88 0.33 21.71
N CYS A 126 -15.05 1.61 21.39
CA CYS A 126 -16.30 2.35 21.50
C CYS A 126 -17.07 2.22 20.17
N GLU A 127 -18.40 2.32 20.19
CA GLU A 127 -19.15 2.48 18.94
C GLU A 127 -18.64 3.72 18.20
N PRO A 128 -18.44 3.69 16.87
CA PRO A 128 -17.85 4.82 16.16
C PRO A 128 -18.56 6.16 16.40
N GLU A 129 -19.89 6.17 16.57
CA GLU A 129 -20.66 7.37 16.90
C GLU A 129 -20.30 8.03 18.24
N SER A 130 -19.69 7.28 19.17
CA SER A 130 -19.30 7.76 20.50
C SER A 130 -17.85 8.24 20.57
N ILE A 131 -17.10 8.12 19.47
CA ILE A 131 -15.70 8.57 19.39
C ILE A 131 -15.68 10.09 19.19
N ASP A 132 -15.23 10.80 20.22
CA ASP A 132 -14.96 12.23 20.18
C ASP A 132 -13.47 12.54 19.93
N THR A 133 -13.15 13.82 19.79
CA THR A 133 -11.79 14.29 19.54
C THR A 133 -10.82 13.98 20.68
N ASP A 134 -11.29 14.00 21.94
CA ASP A 134 -10.43 13.76 23.10
C ASP A 134 -10.03 12.29 23.20
N TYR A 135 -10.95 11.39 22.88
CA TYR A 135 -10.68 9.97 22.72
C TYR A 135 -9.70 9.70 21.58
N LEU A 136 -9.84 10.36 20.42
CA LEU A 136 -8.86 10.21 19.34
C LEU A 136 -7.47 10.69 19.75
N ARG A 137 -7.38 11.74 20.59
CA ARG A 137 -6.10 12.22 21.14
C ARG A 137 -5.47 11.19 22.07
N SER A 138 -6.25 10.55 22.94
CA SER A 138 -5.73 9.50 23.82
C SER A 138 -5.28 8.27 23.04
N VAL A 139 -6.05 7.85 22.02
CA VAL A 139 -5.67 6.75 21.13
C VAL A 139 -4.35 7.04 20.40
N ALA A 140 -4.17 8.24 19.85
CA ALA A 140 -2.92 8.61 19.19
C ALA A 140 -1.72 8.53 20.15
N ALA A 141 -1.88 9.03 21.37
CA ALA A 141 -0.85 8.97 22.40
C ALA A 141 -0.54 7.52 22.82
N GLU A 142 -1.57 6.68 22.98
CA GLU A 142 -1.44 5.27 23.33
C GLU A 142 -0.70 4.49 22.24
N VAL A 143 -1.08 4.66 20.96
CA VAL A 143 -0.40 4.02 19.83
C VAL A 143 1.07 4.44 19.79
N ARG A 144 1.37 5.74 19.89
CA ARG A 144 2.76 6.22 19.90
C ARG A 144 3.57 5.66 21.08
N ALA A 145 2.97 5.61 22.27
CA ALA A 145 3.62 5.09 23.46
C ALA A 145 3.86 3.57 23.38
N HIS A 146 2.85 2.80 22.96
CA HIS A 146 2.93 1.35 22.73
C HIS A 146 4.06 1.01 21.77
N TRP A 147 4.17 1.81 20.71
CA TRP A 147 5.20 1.70 19.70
C TRP A 147 6.58 2.24 20.09
N GLY A 148 6.73 2.81 21.30
CA GLY A 148 7.99 3.37 21.78
C GLY A 148 8.46 4.60 20.99
N ILE A 149 7.54 5.33 20.35
CA ILE A 149 7.85 6.51 19.55
C ILE A 149 8.16 7.66 20.50
N ARG A 150 9.35 8.24 20.35
CA ARG A 150 9.78 9.40 21.15
C ARG A 150 8.91 10.62 20.85
N PRO A 151 8.81 11.58 21.79
CA PRO A 151 8.22 12.89 21.50
C PRO A 151 8.84 13.54 20.25
N GLY A 152 8.00 14.02 19.32
CA GLY A 152 8.43 14.65 18.08
C GLY A 152 7.86 14.00 16.81
N PRO A 153 8.48 14.22 15.64
CA PRO A 153 8.04 13.65 14.37
C PRO A 153 7.96 12.13 14.39
N MET A 154 7.04 11.58 13.59
CA MET A 154 7.03 10.13 13.32
C MET A 154 8.35 9.73 12.63
N PRO A 155 8.95 8.57 12.96
CA PRO A 155 10.04 7.98 12.18
C PRO A 155 9.49 7.49 10.82
N ASP A 156 10.14 6.52 10.18
CA ASP A 156 9.58 5.88 8.99
C ASP A 156 8.23 5.21 9.34
N VAL A 157 7.15 5.71 8.73
CA VAL A 157 5.80 5.26 9.02
C VAL A 157 5.57 3.87 8.44
N ILE A 158 6.08 3.62 7.24
CA ILE A 158 5.89 2.33 6.55
C ILE A 158 6.63 1.21 7.29
N GLU A 159 7.89 1.44 7.66
CA GLU A 159 8.67 0.51 8.48
C GLU A 159 7.95 0.25 9.82
N LYS A 160 7.38 1.29 10.43
CA LYS A 160 6.69 1.13 11.71
C LYS A 160 5.42 0.29 11.59
N LEU A 161 4.65 0.45 10.52
CA LEU A 161 3.49 -0.39 10.24
C LEU A 161 3.93 -1.85 10.02
N GLU A 162 4.91 -2.08 9.15
CA GLU A 162 5.40 -3.42 8.82
C GLU A 162 6.00 -4.15 10.02
N SER A 163 6.83 -3.48 10.82
CA SER A 163 7.41 -4.05 12.05
C SER A 163 6.35 -4.35 13.13
N SER A 164 5.17 -3.73 13.05
CA SER A 164 4.03 -3.99 13.92
C SER A 164 3.09 -5.08 13.37
N GLY A 165 3.49 -5.79 12.31
CA GLY A 165 2.70 -6.88 11.72
C GLY A 165 1.61 -6.44 10.74
N ILE A 166 1.67 -5.20 10.23
CA ILE A 166 0.77 -4.68 9.20
C ILE A 166 1.46 -4.79 7.85
N LEU A 167 0.93 -5.58 6.93
CA LEU A 167 1.57 -5.80 5.64
C LEU A 167 1.24 -4.66 4.68
N VAL A 168 2.26 -4.01 4.12
CA VAL A 168 2.09 -2.84 3.25
C VAL A 168 2.61 -3.14 1.84
N SER A 169 1.86 -2.72 0.82
CA SER A 169 2.29 -2.76 -0.57
C SER A 169 1.90 -1.47 -1.29
N ARG A 170 2.48 -1.24 -2.49
CA ARG A 170 2.21 -0.07 -3.32
C ARG A 170 1.92 -0.43 -4.76
N ILE A 171 0.86 0.12 -5.32
CA ILE A 171 0.44 -0.14 -6.71
C ILE A 171 0.07 1.14 -7.47
N HIS A 172 0.17 1.11 -8.80
CA HIS A 172 -0.44 2.10 -9.68
C HIS A 172 -1.93 1.76 -9.84
N VAL A 173 -2.78 2.50 -9.14
CA VAL A 173 -4.23 2.31 -9.20
C VAL A 173 -4.79 2.81 -10.54
N GLY A 174 -4.16 3.84 -11.12
CA GLY A 174 -4.62 4.54 -12.31
C GLY A 174 -5.87 5.38 -12.05
N ALA A 175 -6.10 5.78 -10.79
CA ALA A 175 -7.26 6.56 -10.37
C ALA A 175 -6.81 7.71 -9.47
N GLU A 176 -7.03 8.95 -9.91
CA GLU A 176 -6.59 10.15 -9.16
C GLU A 176 -7.24 10.32 -7.78
N LYS A 177 -8.30 9.57 -7.48
CA LYS A 177 -9.08 9.70 -6.25
C LYS A 177 -8.93 8.53 -5.27
N LEU A 178 -8.15 7.52 -5.62
CA LEU A 178 -7.93 6.36 -4.75
C LEU A 178 -6.47 6.34 -4.33
N ASP A 179 -6.18 7.02 -3.22
CA ASP A 179 -4.81 7.20 -2.75
C ASP A 179 -4.32 6.01 -1.90
N ALA A 180 -5.22 5.38 -1.14
CA ALA A 180 -4.93 4.21 -0.31
C ALA A 180 -6.20 3.42 0.03
N PHE A 181 -6.00 2.19 0.48
CA PHE A 181 -7.06 1.34 1.03
C PHE A 181 -6.47 0.24 1.90
N SER A 182 -7.30 -0.31 2.79
CA SER A 182 -6.89 -1.34 3.73
C SER A 182 -7.99 -2.39 3.96
N GLN A 183 -7.58 -3.58 4.37
CA GLN A 183 -8.48 -4.64 4.77
C GLN A 183 -7.87 -5.46 5.90
N TRP A 184 -8.69 -5.80 6.89
CA TRP A 184 -8.34 -6.83 7.84
C TRP A 184 -8.59 -8.21 7.22
N SER A 185 -7.57 -9.07 7.18
CA SER A 185 -7.74 -10.46 6.76
C SER A 185 -7.93 -11.37 7.97
N ASP A 186 -9.07 -12.05 8.03
CA ASP A 186 -9.32 -13.07 9.07
C ASP A 186 -8.45 -14.30 8.84
N ARG A 187 -8.10 -14.58 7.57
CA ARG A 187 -7.24 -15.71 7.21
C ARG A 187 -5.83 -15.58 7.77
N PHE A 188 -5.22 -14.40 7.66
CA PHE A 188 -3.88 -14.13 8.20
C PHE A 188 -3.89 -13.61 9.63
N ASN A 189 -5.07 -13.22 10.15
CA ASN A 189 -5.21 -12.46 11.39
C ASN A 189 -4.30 -11.21 11.42
N GLN A 190 -4.16 -10.57 10.26
CA GLN A 190 -3.30 -9.41 10.02
C GLN A 190 -3.99 -8.42 9.07
N PRO A 191 -3.76 -7.11 9.24
CA PRO A 191 -4.23 -6.10 8.31
C PRO A 191 -3.26 -5.91 7.13
N PHE A 192 -3.84 -5.59 5.99
CA PHE A 192 -3.17 -5.29 4.74
C PHE A 192 -3.46 -3.84 4.34
N ILE A 193 -2.42 -3.10 3.95
CA ILE A 193 -2.52 -1.73 3.45
C ILE A 193 -1.95 -1.68 2.04
N MET A 194 -2.70 -1.06 1.13
CA MET A 194 -2.30 -0.80 -0.25
C MET A 194 -2.25 0.70 -0.47
N LEU A 195 -1.06 1.23 -0.80
CA LEU A 195 -0.86 2.65 -1.09
C LEU A 195 -0.73 2.87 -2.61
N SER A 196 -1.18 4.03 -3.09
CA SER A 196 -1.04 4.41 -4.49
C SER A 196 0.36 4.94 -4.80
N ARG A 197 0.93 4.50 -5.92
CA ARG A 197 2.19 5.04 -6.49
C ARG A 197 1.97 6.32 -7.31
N ASP A 198 0.73 6.57 -7.75
CA ASP A 198 0.48 7.42 -8.92
C ASP A 198 0.92 8.88 -8.71
N LYS A 199 0.66 9.51 -7.55
CA LYS A 199 0.89 10.97 -7.38
C LYS A 199 1.17 11.47 -5.94
N ALA A 200 1.25 10.62 -4.93
CA ALA A 200 1.44 11.08 -3.55
C ALA A 200 2.89 11.51 -3.28
N SER A 201 3.12 12.71 -2.74
CA SER A 201 4.42 13.08 -2.17
C SER A 201 4.72 12.25 -0.92
N ALA A 202 5.97 12.23 -0.46
CA ALA A 202 6.35 11.49 0.75
C ALA A 202 5.45 11.84 1.96
N ALA A 203 5.17 13.13 2.13
CA ALA A 203 4.30 13.62 3.19
C ALA A 203 2.84 13.15 3.06
N ARG A 204 2.29 13.08 1.84
CA ARG A 204 0.95 12.52 1.61
C ARG A 204 0.95 11.02 1.89
N GLN A 205 1.95 10.28 1.39
CA GLN A 205 2.05 8.83 1.64
C GLN A 205 2.06 8.50 3.14
N ARG A 206 2.82 9.25 3.95
CA ARG A 206 2.84 9.10 5.41
C ARG A 206 1.47 9.34 6.04
N PHE A 207 0.78 10.41 5.65
CA PHE A 207 -0.56 10.70 6.14
C PHE A 207 -1.56 9.60 5.74
N ASP A 208 -1.52 9.16 4.48
CA ASP A 208 -2.39 8.12 3.96
C ASP A 208 -2.19 6.78 4.69
N ALA A 209 -0.94 6.39 4.94
CA ALA A 209 -0.63 5.18 5.70
C ALA A 209 -1.17 5.25 7.15
N LEU A 210 -1.07 6.42 7.80
CA LEU A 210 -1.65 6.64 9.14
C LEU A 210 -3.18 6.72 9.13
N HIS A 211 -3.78 7.19 8.03
CA HIS A 211 -5.23 7.18 7.85
C HIS A 211 -5.75 5.74 7.73
N GLU A 212 -5.07 4.88 6.95
CA GLU A 212 -5.40 3.46 6.88
C GLU A 212 -5.20 2.73 8.22
N LEU A 213 -4.12 3.06 8.94
CA LEU A 213 -3.93 2.59 10.32
C LEU A 213 -5.12 2.96 11.21
N ALA A 214 -5.66 4.18 11.09
CA ALA A 214 -6.80 4.60 11.87
C ALA A 214 -8.05 3.74 11.58
N HIS A 215 -8.29 3.35 10.33
CA HIS A 215 -9.35 2.39 10.01
C HIS A 215 -9.10 1.01 10.65
N ILE A 216 -7.87 0.53 10.65
CA ILE A 216 -7.50 -0.74 11.28
C ILE A 216 -7.73 -0.69 12.80
N VAL A 217 -7.32 0.40 13.45
CA VAL A 217 -7.41 0.54 14.91
C VAL A 217 -8.85 0.80 15.38
N LEU A 218 -9.58 1.68 14.70
CA LEU A 218 -10.89 2.16 15.15
C LEU A 218 -12.07 1.45 14.50
N HIS A 219 -11.94 1.01 13.24
CA HIS A 219 -13.08 0.66 12.39
C HIS A 219 -13.10 -0.81 11.92
N LYS A 220 -12.12 -1.64 12.28
CA LYS A 220 -11.97 -3.03 11.79
C LYS A 220 -13.18 -3.95 11.96
N ASP A 221 -14.06 -3.65 12.91
CA ASP A 221 -15.25 -4.46 13.22
C ASP A 221 -16.56 -3.83 12.71
N VAL A 222 -16.48 -2.72 11.95
CA VAL A 222 -17.64 -2.09 11.32
C VAL A 222 -18.12 -2.94 10.13
N PRO A 223 -19.39 -3.37 10.11
CA PRO A 223 -19.91 -4.23 9.04
C PRO A 223 -20.16 -3.43 7.75
N GLU A 224 -19.93 -4.07 6.59
CA GLU A 224 -20.05 -3.42 5.28
C GLU A 224 -21.40 -2.73 5.04
N ARG A 225 -22.50 -3.32 5.52
CA ARG A 225 -23.85 -2.76 5.38
C ARG A 225 -23.98 -1.32 5.90
N ARG A 226 -23.22 -0.95 6.94
CA ARG A 226 -23.22 0.41 7.51
C ARG A 226 -22.41 1.39 6.66
N LEU A 227 -21.40 0.91 5.92
CA LEU A 227 -20.55 1.74 5.07
C LEU A 227 -21.26 2.32 3.84
N ASN A 228 -22.48 1.83 3.55
CA ASN A 228 -23.32 2.39 2.49
C ASN A 228 -24.07 3.66 2.93
N ASP A 229 -24.16 3.94 4.24
CA ASP A 229 -24.65 5.21 4.74
C ASP A 229 -23.56 6.28 4.60
N ARG A 230 -23.83 7.30 3.78
CA ARG A 230 -22.91 8.39 3.50
C ARG A 230 -22.57 9.22 4.75
N ALA A 231 -23.54 9.46 5.63
CA ALA A 231 -23.30 10.28 6.82
C ALA A 231 -22.38 9.53 7.80
N PHE A 232 -22.69 8.26 8.04
CA PHE A 232 -21.86 7.38 8.87
C PHE A 232 -20.46 7.21 8.28
N TYR A 233 -20.33 6.93 6.98
CA TYR A 233 -19.03 6.79 6.32
C TYR A 233 -18.19 8.07 6.40
N ASN A 234 -18.77 9.25 6.16
CA ASN A 234 -18.05 10.52 6.28
C ASN A 234 -17.55 10.78 7.72
N MET A 235 -18.28 10.31 8.74
CA MET A 235 -17.84 10.38 10.14
C MET A 235 -16.61 9.51 10.37
N LEU A 236 -16.59 8.27 9.86
CA LEU A 236 -15.41 7.39 9.96
C LEU A 236 -14.19 8.00 9.29
N GLU A 237 -14.33 8.56 8.08
CA GLU A 237 -13.23 9.23 7.37
C GLU A 237 -12.70 10.42 8.17
N LYS A 238 -13.59 11.21 8.79
CA LYS A 238 -13.18 12.34 9.66
C LYS A 238 -12.42 11.86 10.89
N GLN A 239 -12.84 10.75 11.50
CA GLN A 239 -12.13 10.13 12.62
C GLN A 239 -10.75 9.64 12.20
N ALA A 240 -10.65 8.98 11.03
CA ALA A 240 -9.39 8.51 10.47
C ALA A 240 -8.42 9.66 10.15
N ASP A 241 -8.90 10.72 9.50
CA ASP A 241 -8.11 11.94 9.22
C ASP A 241 -7.62 12.59 10.52
N THR A 242 -8.47 12.65 11.54
CA THR A 242 -8.12 13.27 12.83
C THR A 242 -7.06 12.45 13.56
N LEU A 243 -7.21 11.13 13.63
CA LEU A 243 -6.22 10.24 14.25
C LEU A 243 -4.88 10.30 13.50
N ALA A 244 -4.90 10.25 12.16
CA ALA A 244 -3.70 10.39 11.34
C ALA A 244 -2.98 11.72 11.59
N ALA A 245 -3.71 12.83 11.69
CA ALA A 245 -3.16 14.14 12.00
C ALA A 245 -2.54 14.19 13.41
N PHE A 246 -3.16 13.56 14.40
CA PHE A 246 -2.63 13.52 15.77
C PHE A 246 -1.39 12.64 15.89
N MET A 247 -1.36 11.53 15.16
CA MET A 247 -0.17 10.67 15.05
C MET A 247 1.01 11.39 14.43
N LEU A 248 0.78 12.11 13.32
CA LEU A 248 1.83 12.79 12.56
C LEU A 248 2.30 14.11 13.19
N LEU A 249 1.37 14.87 13.77
CA LEU A 249 1.59 16.20 14.34
C LEU A 249 1.04 16.24 15.79
N PRO A 250 1.69 15.57 16.76
CA PRO A 250 1.30 15.64 18.18
C PRO A 250 1.32 17.09 18.67
N GLU A 251 0.28 17.46 19.43
CA GLU A 251 -0.07 18.87 19.72
C GLU A 251 1.08 19.65 20.35
N ARG A 252 1.60 19.16 21.48
CA ARG A 252 2.65 19.83 22.25
C ARG A 252 3.94 19.96 21.45
N GLU A 253 4.45 18.86 20.93
CA GLU A 253 5.75 18.83 20.26
C GLU A 253 5.72 19.62 18.94
N PHE A 254 4.60 19.57 18.21
CA PHE A 254 4.44 20.37 17.01
C PHE A 254 4.31 21.86 17.34
N SER A 255 3.49 22.23 18.33
CA SER A 255 3.29 23.63 18.70
C SER A 255 4.55 24.29 19.25
N ASP A 256 5.38 23.55 20.00
CA ASP A 256 6.64 24.05 20.56
C ASP A 256 7.66 24.43 19.47
N GLU A 257 7.54 23.86 18.27
CA GLU A 257 8.40 24.16 17.12
C GLU A 257 7.82 25.22 16.17
N LEU A 258 6.57 25.64 16.37
CA LEU A 258 5.94 26.68 15.56
C LEU A 258 6.49 28.06 15.92
N PHE A 259 7.55 28.48 15.21
CA PHE A 259 8.08 29.84 15.34
C PHE A 259 7.13 30.90 14.76
N THR A 260 6.44 30.59 13.66
CA THR A 260 5.45 31.48 13.03
C THR A 260 4.35 30.68 12.33
N VAL A 261 3.11 31.12 12.47
CA VAL A 261 1.93 30.52 11.83
C VAL A 261 1.76 31.14 10.44
N SER A 262 2.61 30.70 9.50
CA SER A 262 2.60 31.16 8.11
C SER A 262 2.97 30.03 7.15
N LEU A 263 2.64 30.19 5.87
CA LEU A 263 3.00 29.21 4.84
C LEU A 263 4.50 28.93 4.77
N ASP A 264 5.33 29.96 4.95
CA ASP A 264 6.79 29.83 4.93
C ASP A 264 7.30 29.15 6.22
N GLY A 265 6.70 29.47 7.38
CA GLY A 265 6.98 28.77 8.63
C GLY A 265 6.64 27.28 8.57
N PHE A 266 5.46 26.92 8.04
CA PHE A 266 5.09 25.52 7.82
C PHE A 266 6.01 24.84 6.82
N LEU A 267 6.42 25.53 5.75
CA LEU A 267 7.34 24.97 4.78
C LEU A 267 8.71 24.63 5.40
N MET A 268 9.21 25.44 6.35
CA MET A 268 10.44 25.14 7.09
C MET A 268 10.33 23.86 7.94
N LEU A 269 9.12 23.52 8.39
CA LEU A 269 8.85 22.35 9.22
C LEU A 269 8.52 21.09 8.39
N LYS A 270 8.15 21.24 7.10
CA LYS A 270 7.67 20.16 6.23
C LYS A 270 8.60 18.95 6.18
N GLU A 271 9.89 19.18 5.98
CA GLU A 271 10.89 18.10 5.88
C GLU A 271 11.08 17.39 7.22
N ARG A 272 11.21 18.15 8.32
CA ARG A 272 11.39 17.61 9.67
C ARG A 272 10.19 16.76 10.13
N TRP A 273 8.98 17.25 9.91
CA TRP A 273 7.76 16.57 10.36
C TRP A 273 7.25 15.52 9.37
N GLY A 274 7.73 15.54 8.11
CA GLY A 274 7.25 14.66 7.05
C GLY A 274 5.75 14.84 6.80
N ALA A 275 5.23 16.07 6.95
CA ALA A 275 3.82 16.40 6.83
C ALA A 275 3.62 17.53 5.81
N SER A 276 2.49 17.54 5.11
CA SER A 276 2.19 18.59 4.15
C SER A 276 1.91 19.93 4.85
N VAL A 277 2.19 21.04 4.18
CA VAL A 277 1.78 22.36 4.67
C VAL A 277 0.27 22.40 4.86
N GLY A 278 -0.49 21.78 3.95
CA GLY A 278 -1.93 21.61 4.11
C GLY A 278 -2.33 20.91 5.42
N ALA A 279 -1.66 19.82 5.78
CA ALA A 279 -1.91 19.11 7.04
C ALA A 279 -1.57 19.98 8.26
N MET A 280 -0.48 20.75 8.20
CA MET A 280 -0.10 21.69 9.26
C MET A 280 -1.12 22.82 9.44
N ILE A 281 -1.66 23.40 8.36
CA ILE A 281 -2.74 24.39 8.42
C ILE A 281 -3.96 23.80 9.13
N MET A 282 -4.38 22.59 8.74
CA MET A 282 -5.52 21.90 9.35
C MET A 282 -5.25 21.58 10.82
N ARG A 283 -4.02 21.21 11.17
CA ARG A 283 -3.63 20.93 12.54
C ARG A 283 -3.66 22.17 13.41
N CYS A 284 -3.06 23.28 12.98
CA CYS A 284 -3.13 24.57 13.69
C CYS A 284 -4.56 25.05 13.90
N ARG A 285 -5.44 24.85 12.91
CA ARG A 285 -6.87 25.13 13.05
C ARG A 285 -7.52 24.23 14.11
N SER A 286 -7.22 22.93 14.12
CA SER A 286 -7.79 21.97 15.09
C SER A 286 -7.39 22.25 16.56
N MET A 287 -6.33 23.02 16.78
CA MET A 287 -5.80 23.38 18.10
C MET A 287 -6.13 24.84 18.46
N ASP A 288 -7.00 25.50 17.70
CA ASP A 288 -7.36 26.92 17.85
C ASP A 288 -6.18 27.93 17.81
N ILE A 289 -4.99 27.49 17.36
CA ILE A 289 -3.83 28.37 17.08
C ILE A 289 -4.13 29.27 15.88
N LEU A 290 -4.92 28.77 14.93
CA LEU A 290 -5.34 29.48 13.73
C LEU A 290 -6.87 29.57 13.68
N SER A 291 -7.40 30.80 13.72
CA SER A 291 -8.84 31.03 13.59
C SER A 291 -9.37 30.59 12.22
N GLU A 292 -10.70 30.42 12.10
CA GLU A 292 -11.37 30.09 10.82
C GLU A 292 -11.02 31.07 9.69
N ASP A 293 -11.03 32.38 9.98
CA ASP A 293 -10.67 33.41 9.00
C ASP A 293 -9.18 33.40 8.66
N GLY A 294 -8.33 33.09 9.65
CA GLY A 294 -6.90 32.88 9.44
C GLY A 294 -6.64 31.69 8.53
N ALA A 295 -7.29 30.55 8.78
CA ALA A 295 -7.19 29.34 7.98
C ALA A 295 -7.69 29.58 6.55
N ARG A 296 -8.82 30.27 6.39
CA ARG A 296 -9.35 30.67 5.08
C ARG A 296 -8.33 31.52 4.32
N SER A 297 -7.73 32.51 4.98
CA SER A 297 -6.71 33.38 4.40
C SER A 297 -5.45 32.59 4.00
N MET A 298 -5.02 31.63 4.83
CA MET A 298 -3.92 30.72 4.51
C MET A 298 -4.21 29.87 3.29
N TRP A 299 -5.41 29.30 3.16
CA TRP A 299 -5.81 28.51 1.99
C TRP A 299 -5.86 29.35 0.70
N ILE A 300 -6.32 30.60 0.76
CA ILE A 300 -6.29 31.52 -0.38
C ILE A 300 -4.83 31.73 -0.83
N ASN A 301 -3.93 32.01 0.11
CA ASN A 301 -2.51 32.19 -0.19
C ASN A 301 -1.84 30.91 -0.71
N TYR A 302 -2.18 29.77 -0.12
CA TYR A 302 -1.71 28.44 -0.50
C TYR A 302 -2.06 28.16 -1.97
N ASN A 303 -3.32 28.41 -2.34
CA ASN A 303 -3.78 28.25 -3.73
C ASN A 303 -3.13 29.26 -4.68
N ARG A 304 -2.97 30.53 -4.25
CA ARG A 304 -2.30 31.58 -5.04
C ARG A 304 -0.84 31.23 -5.36
N ARG A 305 -0.16 30.50 -4.46
CA ARG A 305 1.20 29.98 -4.69
C ARG A 305 1.24 28.70 -5.55
N GLY A 306 0.08 28.18 -5.98
CA GLY A 306 -0.01 26.96 -6.79
C GLY A 306 0.19 25.66 -5.99
N TRP A 307 0.21 25.70 -4.67
CA TRP A 307 0.60 24.55 -3.84
C TRP A 307 -0.43 23.41 -3.81
N ARG A 308 -1.61 23.61 -4.41
CA ARG A 308 -2.66 22.58 -4.52
C ARG A 308 -2.23 21.40 -5.40
N THR A 309 -1.49 21.67 -6.48
CA THR A 309 -1.00 20.65 -7.42
C THR A 309 0.33 20.03 -6.99
N GLY A 310 1.02 20.65 -6.03
CA GLY A 310 2.26 20.16 -5.45
C GLY A 310 2.89 21.24 -4.57
N GLU A 311 3.30 20.86 -3.36
CA GLU A 311 3.99 21.76 -2.44
C GLU A 311 5.50 21.80 -2.77
N PRO A 312 6.21 22.88 -2.42
CA PRO A 312 7.66 22.85 -2.41
C PRO A 312 8.17 21.68 -1.54
N LEU A 313 9.29 21.07 -1.93
CA LEU A 313 9.89 19.87 -1.33
C LEU A 313 9.18 18.53 -1.61
N ASP A 314 7.97 18.49 -2.20
CA ASP A 314 7.26 17.23 -2.46
C ASP A 314 8.05 16.23 -3.33
N GLY A 315 8.94 16.72 -4.20
CA GLY A 315 9.84 15.89 -5.02
C GLY A 315 11.28 15.76 -4.50
N LYS A 316 11.59 16.36 -3.34
CA LYS A 316 12.92 16.27 -2.72
C LYS A 316 12.96 15.30 -1.55
N ILE A 317 11.86 15.19 -0.81
CA ILE A 317 11.74 14.25 0.29
C ILE A 317 11.51 12.85 -0.31
N GLU A 318 12.39 11.91 0.01
CA GLU A 318 12.27 10.54 -0.44
C GLU A 318 11.02 9.87 0.16
N LYS A 319 10.36 9.04 -0.66
CA LYS A 319 9.20 8.28 -0.20
C LYS A 319 9.70 7.02 0.51
N GLU A 320 9.18 6.80 1.70
CA GLU A 320 9.29 5.55 2.43
C GLU A 320 8.77 4.39 1.57
N ARG A 321 9.42 3.23 1.66
CA ARG A 321 9.12 2.09 0.79
C ARG A 321 8.83 0.86 1.65
N PRO A 322 7.78 0.07 1.36
CA PRO A 322 7.61 -1.23 1.99
C PRO A 322 8.86 -2.09 1.78
N TYR A 323 9.22 -2.85 2.79
CA TYR A 323 10.44 -3.61 2.87
C TYR A 323 10.17 -5.10 3.00
N MET A 324 9.10 -5.52 3.67
CA MET A 324 8.87 -6.93 4.04
C MET A 324 8.82 -7.84 2.82
N LEU A 325 7.89 -7.59 1.88
CA LEU A 325 7.76 -8.42 0.69
C LEU A 325 8.99 -8.32 -0.23
N ARG A 326 9.49 -7.10 -0.48
CA ARG A 326 10.68 -6.89 -1.31
C ARG A 326 11.84 -7.76 -0.83
N ARG A 327 12.11 -7.73 0.48
CA ARG A 327 13.27 -8.39 1.06
C ARG A 327 13.10 -9.88 1.21
N SER A 328 11.88 -10.35 1.39
CA SER A 328 11.58 -11.79 1.29
C SER A 328 11.98 -12.31 -0.09
N PHE A 329 11.57 -11.63 -1.16
CA PHE A 329 11.91 -12.02 -2.53
C PHE A 329 13.42 -11.91 -2.81
N GLU A 330 14.04 -10.77 -2.48
CA GLU A 330 15.48 -10.57 -2.63
C GLU A 330 16.27 -11.66 -1.89
N LYS A 331 15.94 -11.94 -0.63
CA LYS A 331 16.62 -12.95 0.18
C LYS A 331 16.45 -14.36 -0.37
N LEU A 332 15.28 -14.72 -0.92
CA LEU A 332 15.09 -16.02 -1.57
C LEU A 332 15.99 -16.19 -2.78
N MET A 333 16.14 -15.14 -3.59
CA MET A 333 17.00 -15.14 -4.78
C MET A 333 18.50 -15.09 -4.42
N GLU A 334 18.90 -14.22 -3.50
CA GLU A 334 20.29 -14.07 -3.03
C GLU A 334 20.82 -15.35 -2.38
N SER A 335 19.98 -16.05 -1.62
CA SER A 335 20.35 -17.32 -0.99
C SER A 335 20.27 -18.54 -1.91
N GLY A 336 19.73 -18.38 -3.12
CA GLY A 336 19.52 -19.47 -4.08
C GLY A 336 18.43 -20.47 -3.67
N VAL A 337 17.61 -20.16 -2.67
CA VAL A 337 16.47 -21.02 -2.25
C VAL A 337 15.37 -21.04 -3.30
N GLN A 338 15.15 -19.92 -3.98
CA GLN A 338 14.27 -19.81 -5.14
C GLN A 338 14.94 -18.91 -6.19
N SER A 339 15.02 -19.36 -7.43
CA SER A 339 15.35 -18.47 -8.55
C SER A 339 14.14 -17.61 -8.93
N ALA A 340 14.36 -16.53 -9.69
CA ALA A 340 13.27 -15.76 -10.29
C ALA A 340 12.32 -16.66 -11.12
N SER A 341 12.85 -17.67 -11.81
CA SER A 341 12.05 -18.64 -12.57
C SER A 341 11.19 -19.53 -11.67
N ASP A 342 11.70 -19.94 -10.50
CA ASP A 342 10.95 -20.74 -9.54
C ASP A 342 9.80 -19.92 -8.94
N ILE A 343 10.08 -18.67 -8.55
CA ILE A 343 9.08 -17.71 -8.06
C ILE A 343 7.97 -17.52 -9.10
N MET A 344 8.33 -17.25 -10.36
CA MET A 344 7.35 -17.03 -11.44
C MET A 344 6.57 -18.31 -11.80
N THR A 345 7.11 -19.49 -11.49
CA THR A 345 6.41 -20.76 -11.66
C THR A 345 5.41 -20.98 -10.52
N ALA A 346 5.81 -20.70 -9.27
CA ALA A 346 4.96 -20.82 -8.09
C ALA A 346 3.84 -19.77 -8.08
N LEU A 347 4.18 -18.54 -8.45
CA LEU A 347 3.29 -17.39 -8.58
C LEU A 347 3.19 -16.99 -10.06
N PRO A 348 2.36 -17.65 -10.88
CA PRO A 348 2.22 -17.37 -12.31
C PRO A 348 1.42 -16.10 -12.57
N PHE A 349 1.68 -15.04 -11.82
CA PHE A 349 1.24 -13.69 -12.10
C PHE A 349 2.08 -13.10 -13.25
N PRO A 350 1.63 -12.01 -13.88
CA PRO A 350 2.49 -11.25 -14.78
C PRO A 350 3.66 -10.64 -13.98
N ALA A 351 4.88 -10.72 -14.51
CA ALA A 351 6.09 -10.30 -13.78
C ALA A 351 6.01 -8.86 -13.28
N ALA A 352 5.59 -7.92 -14.13
CA ALA A 352 5.44 -6.52 -13.76
C ALA A 352 4.41 -6.30 -12.63
N ASP A 353 3.31 -7.06 -12.62
CA ASP A 353 2.30 -6.96 -11.56
C ASP A 353 2.85 -7.51 -10.23
N LEU A 354 3.62 -8.60 -10.27
CA LEU A 354 4.24 -9.22 -9.10
C LEU A 354 5.38 -8.36 -8.53
N GLU A 355 6.26 -7.85 -9.39
CA GLU A 355 7.34 -6.92 -9.01
C GLU A 355 6.76 -5.69 -8.31
N GLU A 356 5.69 -5.12 -8.87
CA GLU A 356 5.03 -3.96 -8.29
C GLU A 356 4.41 -4.25 -6.92
N ILE A 357 3.68 -5.38 -6.77
CA ILE A 357 3.08 -5.79 -5.50
C ILE A 357 4.16 -6.03 -4.43
N ALA A 358 5.28 -6.63 -4.80
CA ALA A 358 6.39 -6.88 -3.90
C ALA A 358 7.30 -5.66 -3.69
N ASP A 359 7.01 -4.51 -4.32
CA ASP A 359 7.87 -3.32 -4.33
C ASP A 359 9.32 -3.57 -4.81
N LEU A 360 9.48 -4.54 -5.71
CA LEU A 360 10.74 -4.85 -6.41
C LEU A 360 11.02 -3.84 -7.52
N GLU A 361 12.29 -3.70 -7.88
CA GLU A 361 12.68 -2.94 -9.06
C GLU A 361 12.23 -3.65 -10.33
N ALA A 362 11.83 -2.88 -11.35
CA ALA A 362 11.29 -3.43 -12.59
C ALA A 362 12.33 -4.30 -13.32
N GLY A 363 11.91 -5.50 -13.75
CA GLY A 363 12.76 -6.46 -14.45
C GLY A 363 13.51 -7.46 -13.56
N THR A 364 13.42 -7.31 -12.24
CA THR A 364 14.04 -8.23 -11.26
C THR A 364 13.66 -9.69 -11.50
N LEU A 365 12.38 -9.97 -11.81
CA LEU A 365 11.87 -11.34 -11.98
C LEU A 365 11.97 -11.85 -13.43
N MET A 366 12.31 -10.99 -14.39
CA MET A 366 12.47 -11.38 -15.79
C MET A 366 13.91 -11.78 -16.16
N GLY A 367 14.80 -11.89 -15.16
CA GLY A 367 16.21 -12.22 -15.42
C GLY A 367 17.00 -11.08 -16.05
N ALA A 368 16.42 -9.89 -16.16
CA ALA A 368 17.16 -8.64 -16.38
C ALA A 368 17.71 -8.14 -15.05
N ALA A 369 18.43 -9.00 -14.32
CA ALA A 369 19.44 -8.49 -13.42
C ALA A 369 20.44 -7.78 -14.34
N ASP A 370 20.41 -6.45 -14.32
CA ASP A 370 21.58 -5.68 -14.69
C ASP A 370 22.70 -6.25 -13.82
N VAL A 371 23.48 -7.20 -14.35
CA VAL A 371 24.69 -7.70 -13.70
C VAL A 371 25.61 -6.50 -13.72
N ARG A 372 25.40 -5.59 -12.78
CA ARG A 372 26.33 -4.51 -12.52
C ARG A 372 27.65 -5.23 -12.31
N PRO A 373 28.69 -4.95 -13.11
CA PRO A 373 29.96 -5.61 -12.93
C PRO A 373 30.45 -5.29 -11.53
N GLU A 374 30.36 -6.27 -10.64
CA GLU A 374 30.90 -6.13 -9.29
C GLU A 374 32.42 -6.30 -9.37
N PRO A 375 33.21 -5.41 -8.75
CA PRO A 375 34.64 -5.56 -8.71
C PRO A 375 34.99 -6.83 -7.92
N VAL A 376 35.51 -7.83 -8.62
CA VAL A 376 36.01 -9.06 -8.00
C VAL A 376 37.39 -8.80 -7.42
N PHE A 377 37.62 -9.19 -6.16
CA PHE A 377 38.96 -9.16 -5.60
C PHE A 377 39.91 -10.04 -6.43
N LYS A 378 41.11 -9.53 -6.76
CA LYS A 378 42.15 -10.32 -7.45
C LYS A 378 42.58 -11.57 -6.67
N VAL A 379 42.37 -11.58 -5.36
CA VAL A 379 42.68 -12.70 -4.46
C VAL A 379 41.51 -12.84 -3.49
N PRO A 380 40.96 -14.05 -3.27
CA PRO A 380 39.91 -14.26 -2.29
C PRO A 380 40.39 -13.76 -0.91
N LEU A 381 39.58 -12.94 -0.25
CA LEU A 381 39.84 -12.57 1.15
C LEU A 381 39.80 -13.86 1.97
N ARG A 382 40.97 -14.40 2.32
CA ARG A 382 41.07 -15.44 3.33
C ARG A 382 40.61 -14.82 4.64
N THR A 383 39.48 -15.29 5.14
CA THR A 383 39.09 -15.12 6.55
C THR A 383 40.04 -15.99 7.37
N ASP A 384 41.23 -15.46 7.65
CA ASP A 384 42.12 -16.05 8.64
C ASP A 384 42.71 -14.94 9.52
N GLU A 385 42.83 -15.27 10.79
CA GLU A 385 43.00 -14.36 11.92
C GLU A 385 44.23 -13.45 11.79
N SER A 386 43.98 -12.14 11.58
CA SER A 386 44.82 -10.97 11.87
C SER A 386 44.67 -9.90 10.79
N ALA A 387 43.50 -9.26 10.75
CA ALA A 387 43.35 -8.03 9.97
C ALA A 387 44.33 -6.97 10.53
N LYS A 388 45.44 -6.73 9.81
CA LYS A 388 46.33 -5.60 10.09
C LYS A 388 45.57 -4.30 9.80
N VAL A 389 44.98 -3.72 10.84
CA VAL A 389 44.48 -2.35 10.81
C VAL A 389 45.68 -1.43 10.61
N VAL A 390 45.80 -0.84 9.43
CA VAL A 390 46.76 0.24 9.19
C VAL A 390 46.14 1.52 9.76
N SER A 391 46.59 1.94 10.94
CA SER A 391 46.26 3.26 11.49
C SER A 391 46.82 4.34 10.56
N LEU A 392 45.95 5.19 10.02
CA LEU A 392 46.31 6.32 9.17
C LEU A 392 46.64 7.60 9.95
N PHE A 393 46.64 7.54 11.28
CA PHE A 393 47.05 8.66 12.12
C PHE A 393 48.43 8.37 12.72
N ARG A 394 49.44 9.10 12.26
CA ARG A 394 50.73 9.22 12.94
C ARG A 394 50.56 10.24 14.05
N ASP A 395 50.78 9.81 15.30
CA ASP A 395 50.94 10.69 16.43
C ASP A 395 52.04 11.72 16.15
N ARG A 396 51.73 12.99 16.40
CA ARG A 396 52.71 14.07 16.57
C ARG A 396 52.44 14.78 17.87
#